data_AF-A0A8H8MJG3-F1
#
_entry.id   AF-A0A8H8MJG3-F1
#
_cell.length_a   1.000
_cell.length_b   1.000
_cell.length_c   1.000
_cell.angle_alpha   90.00
_cell.angle_beta   90.00
_cell.angle_gamma   90.00
#
_symmetry.space_group_name_H-M   'P 1'
#
loop_
_entity.id
_entity.type
_entity.pdbx_description
1 polymer ?
#
loop_
_entity_poly.entity_id
_entity_poly.type
_entity_poly.pdbx_seq_one_letter_code
_entity_poly.pdbx_strand_id
1 'polypeptide(L)'
;MGFVRWIQILTVRKHEDWKEILQRSPSVLELRCLEDAFTSKTPKNVLVQFKCLRALYIDAHGDIIRRDSGQFAYRDLFKVLPPSLLRLEIAHAHGPDLRVIQTVREHCPNLVVLRLGRCSMFNRIPPCPFWREYPLDHDAYIAAIGTDDFAHSVAQELVPMHSLKALRIGVYFMHSNAVLAHRAYHVRGVPAPDGVDWQQALSVVQNIPVPQPPARLDQNLLVDFYHQDAEPDFGPDSCTFCHDSFEPSRGAEARANRIIKRLLPGLQIMEWMDWFSPSHRGVSQHPIEDLVVPASNAPP
;
A
#
# COMPACT_ATOMS: atom_id res chain seq x y z
N MET A 1 -30.79 6.09 -24.41
CA MET A 1 -30.05 6.70 -23.27
C MET A 1 -29.22 5.71 -22.43
N GLY A 2 -29.27 4.39 -22.64
CA GLY A 2 -28.47 3.43 -21.85
C GLY A 2 -26.96 3.46 -22.12
N PHE A 3 -26.54 3.40 -23.39
CA PHE A 3 -25.15 3.18 -23.79
C PHE A 3 -24.15 4.27 -23.35
N VAL A 4 -24.57 5.55 -23.32
CA VAL A 4 -23.71 6.68 -22.92
C VAL A 4 -23.27 6.58 -21.46
N ARG A 5 -24.12 6.05 -20.58
CA ARG A 5 -23.81 5.87 -19.15
C ARG A 5 -22.78 4.76 -18.92
N TRP A 6 -22.74 3.74 -19.80
CA TRP A 6 -21.74 2.66 -19.74
C TRP A 6 -20.35 3.09 -20.25
N ILE A 7 -20.28 4.09 -21.14
CA ILE A 7 -18.98 4.63 -21.62
C ILE A 7 -18.28 5.47 -20.54
N GLN A 8 -18.98 5.84 -19.48
CA GLN A 8 -18.40 6.64 -18.38
C GLN A 8 -17.35 5.87 -17.59
N ILE A 9 -17.43 4.53 -17.55
CA ILE A 9 -16.50 3.68 -16.79
C ILE A 9 -15.93 2.63 -17.73
N LEU A 10 -14.63 2.69 -17.98
CA LEU A 10 -13.94 1.69 -18.80
C LEU A 10 -12.86 0.96 -18.01
N THR A 11 -12.61 -0.28 -18.38
CA THR A 11 -11.53 -1.09 -17.82
C THR A 11 -10.54 -1.44 -18.92
N VAL A 12 -9.28 -1.07 -18.73
CA VAL A 12 -8.13 -1.50 -19.54
C VAL A 12 -7.60 -2.76 -18.87
N ARG A 13 -7.77 -3.92 -19.49
CA ARG A 13 -7.28 -5.18 -18.92
C ARG A 13 -5.84 -5.44 -19.35
N LYS A 14 -5.52 -5.08 -20.58
CA LYS A 14 -4.23 -5.31 -21.22
C LYS A 14 -3.88 -4.15 -22.16
N HIS A 15 -2.61 -4.05 -22.52
CA HIS A 15 -2.10 -2.97 -23.36
C HIS A 15 -2.85 -2.83 -24.71
N GLU A 16 -3.30 -3.92 -25.31
CA GLU A 16 -3.99 -3.89 -26.61
C GLU A 16 -5.33 -3.13 -26.54
N ASP A 17 -5.95 -3.07 -25.35
CA ASP A 17 -7.26 -2.43 -25.16
C ASP A 17 -7.20 -0.92 -25.34
N TRP A 18 -6.02 -0.29 -25.19
CA TRP A 18 -5.85 1.15 -25.32
C TRP A 18 -6.34 1.68 -26.67
N LYS A 19 -6.15 0.92 -27.76
CA LYS A 19 -6.57 1.34 -29.10
C LYS A 19 -8.08 1.55 -29.18
N GLU A 20 -8.86 0.66 -28.57
CA GLU A 20 -10.32 0.72 -28.59
C GLU A 20 -10.85 1.74 -27.57
N ILE A 21 -10.21 1.83 -26.41
CA ILE A 21 -10.62 2.74 -25.33
C ILE A 21 -10.37 4.21 -25.73
N LEU A 22 -9.26 4.49 -26.43
CA LEU A 22 -8.94 5.85 -26.88
C LEU A 22 -9.97 6.42 -27.87
N GLN A 23 -10.66 5.58 -28.65
CA GLN A 23 -11.75 6.03 -29.54
C GLN A 23 -12.93 6.63 -28.76
N ARG A 24 -13.03 6.33 -27.45
CA ARG A 24 -14.11 6.77 -26.57
C ARG A 24 -13.65 7.82 -25.56
N SER A 25 -12.40 8.27 -25.63
CA SER A 25 -11.78 9.12 -24.60
C SER A 25 -12.56 10.37 -24.19
N PRO A 26 -13.33 11.06 -25.07
CA PRO A 26 -14.07 12.26 -24.66
C PRO A 26 -15.22 11.99 -23.67
N SER A 27 -15.70 10.75 -23.55
CA SER A 27 -16.87 10.39 -22.73
C SER A 27 -16.53 9.60 -21.46
N VAL A 28 -15.25 9.24 -21.26
CA VAL A 28 -14.80 8.44 -20.12
C VAL A 28 -14.61 9.34 -18.90
N LEU A 29 -15.25 8.97 -17.79
CA LEU A 29 -15.15 9.65 -16.50
C LEU A 29 -14.34 8.83 -15.48
N GLU A 30 -14.33 7.52 -15.61
CA GLU A 30 -13.59 6.59 -14.76
C GLU A 30 -12.85 5.59 -15.62
N LEU A 31 -11.59 5.36 -15.28
CA LEU A 31 -10.75 4.36 -15.92
C LEU A 31 -10.17 3.43 -14.87
N ARG A 32 -10.27 2.13 -15.11
CA ARG A 32 -9.63 1.09 -14.29
C ARG A 32 -8.59 0.38 -15.13
N CYS A 33 -7.33 0.58 -14.80
CA CYS A 33 -6.21 -0.08 -15.45
C CYS A 33 -5.79 -1.25 -14.57
N LEU A 34 -5.90 -2.47 -15.10
CA LEU A 34 -5.40 -3.67 -14.42
C LEU A 34 -3.91 -3.87 -14.69
N GLU A 35 -3.30 -4.89 -14.07
CA GLU A 35 -1.86 -5.14 -14.04
C GLU A 35 -1.16 -4.99 -15.41
N ASP A 36 -1.75 -5.55 -16.47
CA ASP A 36 -1.16 -5.55 -17.82
C ASP A 36 -1.54 -4.34 -18.68
N ALA A 37 -2.25 -3.36 -18.12
CA ALA A 37 -2.63 -2.16 -18.84
C ALA A 37 -1.42 -1.29 -19.20
N PHE A 38 -0.42 -1.18 -18.32
CA PHE A 38 0.75 -0.33 -18.53
C PHE A 38 2.01 -1.16 -18.82
N THR A 39 2.30 -1.39 -20.10
CA THR A 39 3.53 -2.06 -20.58
C THR A 39 4.57 -1.04 -21.07
N SER A 40 5.79 -1.49 -21.36
CA SER A 40 6.85 -0.63 -21.93
C SER A 40 6.45 0.00 -23.27
N LYS A 41 5.45 -0.57 -23.95
CA LYS A 41 4.87 -0.08 -25.20
C LYS A 41 3.79 0.99 -24.98
N THR A 42 3.29 1.14 -23.76
CA THR A 42 2.22 2.10 -23.45
C THR A 42 2.79 3.52 -23.42
N PRO A 43 2.24 4.46 -24.19
CA PRO A 43 2.67 5.85 -24.14
C PRO A 43 2.50 6.40 -22.72
N LYS A 44 3.58 6.96 -22.14
CA LYS A 44 3.58 7.50 -20.75
C LYS A 44 2.61 8.68 -20.54
N ASN A 45 2.03 9.21 -21.62
CA ASN A 45 1.06 10.30 -21.65
C ASN A 45 -0.33 9.85 -22.14
N VAL A 46 -0.61 8.55 -22.25
CA VAL A 46 -1.89 8.03 -22.76
C VAL A 46 -3.10 8.57 -21.98
N LEU A 47 -2.94 8.81 -20.68
CA LEU A 47 -3.99 9.29 -19.79
C LEU A 47 -4.46 10.73 -20.10
N VAL A 48 -3.61 11.55 -20.74
CA VAL A 48 -3.95 12.93 -21.12
C VAL A 48 -5.05 12.99 -22.18
N GLN A 49 -5.25 11.91 -22.92
CA GLN A 49 -6.30 11.83 -23.95
C GLN A 49 -7.72 11.83 -23.36
N PHE A 50 -7.86 11.54 -22.06
CA PHE A 50 -9.14 11.46 -21.36
C PHE A 50 -9.44 12.78 -20.63
N LYS A 51 -9.85 13.80 -21.40
CA LYS A 51 -10.06 15.18 -20.91
C LYS A 51 -11.14 15.32 -19.83
N CYS A 52 -12.02 14.33 -19.71
CA CYS A 52 -13.12 14.32 -18.74
C CYS A 52 -12.88 13.30 -17.60
N LEU A 53 -11.69 12.69 -17.52
CA LEU A 53 -11.40 11.67 -16.52
C LEU A 53 -11.44 12.27 -15.11
N ARG A 54 -12.29 11.73 -14.26
CA ARG A 54 -12.54 12.14 -12.87
C ARG A 54 -11.94 11.15 -11.87
N ALA A 55 -11.94 9.87 -12.20
CA ALA A 55 -11.42 8.81 -11.35
C ALA A 55 -10.51 7.87 -12.12
N LEU A 56 -9.40 7.48 -11.52
CA LEU A 56 -8.43 6.58 -12.10
C LEU A 56 -7.99 5.56 -11.05
N TYR A 57 -8.18 4.29 -11.37
CA TYR A 57 -7.61 3.17 -10.62
C TYR A 57 -6.52 2.53 -11.47
N ILE A 58 -5.36 2.24 -10.88
CA ILE A 58 -4.25 1.53 -11.52
C ILE A 58 -3.79 0.42 -10.59
N ASP A 59 -3.89 -0.82 -11.06
CA ASP A 59 -3.13 -1.93 -10.51
C ASP A 59 -1.70 -1.86 -11.03
N ALA A 60 -0.79 -1.42 -10.16
CA ALA A 60 0.60 -1.14 -10.45
C ALA A 60 1.53 -2.33 -10.16
N HIS A 61 1.01 -3.54 -10.02
CA HIS A 61 1.87 -4.72 -9.79
C HIS A 61 2.93 -4.91 -10.88
N GLY A 62 2.62 -4.54 -12.14
CA GLY A 62 3.55 -4.56 -13.26
C GLY A 62 4.51 -3.35 -13.35
N ASP A 63 4.65 -2.57 -12.27
CA ASP A 63 5.53 -1.39 -12.22
C ASP A 63 7.02 -1.72 -12.10
N ILE A 64 7.38 -3.01 -12.08
CA ILE A 64 8.76 -3.49 -12.06
C ILE A 64 9.08 -4.35 -13.27
N ILE A 65 10.36 -4.41 -13.64
CA ILE A 65 10.89 -5.33 -14.64
C ILE A 65 12.01 -6.13 -14.00
N ARG A 66 11.94 -7.45 -14.12
CA ARG A 66 13.07 -8.34 -13.81
C ARG A 66 14.07 -8.28 -14.97
N ARG A 67 15.30 -7.86 -14.70
CA ARG A 67 16.40 -7.81 -15.67
C ARG A 67 17.06 -9.19 -15.78
N ASP A 68 17.79 -9.41 -16.87
CA ASP A 68 18.58 -10.64 -17.09
C ASP A 68 19.60 -10.90 -15.97
N SER A 69 20.06 -9.84 -15.29
CA SER A 69 20.93 -9.93 -14.11
C SER A 69 20.24 -10.45 -12.84
N GLY A 70 18.94 -10.73 -12.89
CA GLY A 70 18.11 -11.09 -11.74
C GLY A 70 17.60 -9.90 -10.93
N GLN A 71 18.10 -8.69 -11.17
CA GLN A 71 17.70 -7.47 -10.45
C GLN A 71 16.38 -6.90 -10.95
N PHE A 72 15.65 -6.19 -10.09
CA PHE A 72 14.43 -5.48 -10.46
C PHE A 72 14.67 -3.98 -10.71
N ALA A 73 13.90 -3.40 -11.62
CA ALA A 73 13.90 -1.97 -11.89
C ALA A 73 12.48 -1.40 -11.96
N TYR A 74 12.23 -0.33 -11.23
CA TYR A 74 10.96 0.39 -11.23
C TYR A 74 10.72 1.15 -12.54
N ARG A 75 9.46 1.18 -12.96
CA ARG A 75 8.96 1.85 -14.16
C ARG A 75 8.11 3.05 -13.74
N ASP A 76 8.23 4.13 -14.49
CA ASP A 76 7.21 5.19 -14.40
C ASP A 76 5.95 4.70 -15.13
N LEU A 77 4.85 4.58 -14.39
CA LEU A 77 3.54 4.23 -14.93
C LEU A 77 3.02 5.31 -15.88
N PHE A 78 3.19 6.57 -15.48
CA PHE A 78 2.77 7.75 -16.21
C PHE A 78 3.71 8.91 -15.90
N LYS A 79 3.79 9.87 -16.83
CA LYS A 79 4.52 11.14 -16.63
C LYS A 79 3.60 12.35 -16.51
N VAL A 80 2.36 12.22 -16.98
CA VAL A 80 1.39 13.32 -17.03
C VAL A 80 0.02 12.74 -16.74
N LEU A 81 -0.75 13.45 -15.91
CA LEU A 81 -2.14 13.13 -15.58
C LEU A 81 -3.09 14.20 -16.13
N PRO A 82 -4.36 13.87 -16.43
CA PRO A 82 -5.32 14.87 -16.85
C PRO A 82 -5.73 15.77 -15.67
N PRO A 83 -5.81 17.10 -15.85
CA PRO A 83 -6.13 18.04 -14.76
C PRO A 83 -7.58 17.93 -14.27
N SER A 84 -8.44 17.20 -14.98
CA SER A 84 -9.81 16.88 -14.57
C SER A 84 -9.89 15.82 -13.46
N LEU A 85 -8.78 15.13 -13.17
CA LEU A 85 -8.73 14.02 -12.23
C LEU A 85 -9.00 14.51 -10.80
N LEU A 86 -9.97 13.86 -10.14
CA LEU A 86 -10.35 14.15 -8.76
C LEU A 86 -9.99 12.99 -7.81
N ARG A 87 -9.85 11.77 -8.33
CA ARG A 87 -9.54 10.58 -7.53
C ARG A 87 -8.48 9.75 -8.24
N LEU A 88 -7.40 9.45 -7.53
CA LEU A 88 -6.37 8.53 -7.98
C LEU A 88 -6.21 7.42 -6.95
N GLU A 89 -6.28 6.18 -7.43
CA GLU A 89 -5.95 4.99 -6.66
C GLU A 89 -4.89 4.20 -7.41
N ILE A 90 -3.72 4.04 -6.80
CA ILE A 90 -2.69 3.12 -7.22
C ILE A 90 -2.75 1.94 -6.25
N ALA A 91 -2.87 0.71 -6.75
CA ALA A 91 -2.87 -0.51 -5.96
C ALA A 91 -1.64 -1.35 -6.31
N HIS A 92 -1.16 -2.16 -5.36
CA HIS A 92 -0.08 -3.13 -5.56
C HIS A 92 1.21 -2.56 -6.18
N ALA A 93 1.56 -1.29 -5.93
CA ALA A 93 2.81 -0.72 -6.41
C ALA A 93 4.02 -1.25 -5.62
N HIS A 94 5.12 -1.55 -6.29
CA HIS A 94 6.40 -1.83 -5.62
C HIS A 94 7.22 -0.54 -5.49
N GLY A 95 7.16 0.33 -6.49
CA GLY A 95 7.95 1.55 -6.61
C GLY A 95 7.58 2.65 -5.61
N PRO A 96 8.52 3.56 -5.29
CA PRO A 96 8.30 4.60 -4.28
C PRO A 96 7.20 5.59 -4.68
N ASP A 97 6.35 5.95 -3.71
CA ASP A 97 5.21 6.86 -3.87
C ASP A 97 5.61 8.27 -4.32
N LEU A 98 6.83 8.70 -4.01
CA LEU A 98 7.30 10.08 -4.22
C LEU A 98 7.08 10.55 -5.66
N ARG A 99 7.38 9.70 -6.66
CA ARG A 99 7.18 10.06 -8.08
C ARG A 99 5.72 10.24 -8.44
N VAL A 100 4.84 9.40 -7.87
CA VAL A 100 3.39 9.52 -8.07
C VAL A 100 2.89 10.82 -7.44
N ILE A 101 3.30 11.10 -6.20
CA ILE A 101 2.93 12.33 -5.48
C ILE A 101 3.38 13.57 -6.25
N GLN A 102 4.63 13.60 -6.72
CA GLN A 102 5.16 14.70 -7.55
C GLN A 102 4.32 14.92 -8.80
N THR A 103 4.01 13.84 -9.52
CA THR A 103 3.22 13.91 -10.76
C THR A 103 1.79 14.39 -10.50
N VAL A 104 1.16 13.94 -9.41
CA VAL A 104 -0.16 14.39 -8.98
C VAL A 104 -0.15 15.87 -8.61
N ARG A 105 0.85 16.30 -7.84
CA ARG A 105 1.01 17.70 -7.44
C ARG A 105 1.12 18.63 -8.66
N GLU A 106 1.89 18.22 -9.66
CA GLU A 106 2.15 19.01 -10.86
C GLU A 106 0.94 19.11 -11.79
N HIS A 107 0.13 18.05 -11.89
CA HIS A 107 -0.90 17.95 -12.92
C HIS A 107 -2.35 17.95 -12.41
N CYS A 108 -2.58 17.65 -11.14
CA CYS A 108 -3.91 17.47 -10.56
C CYS A 108 -4.11 18.33 -9.29
N PRO A 109 -4.06 19.67 -9.39
CA PRO A 109 -4.19 20.56 -8.23
C PRO A 109 -5.54 20.44 -7.50
N ASN A 110 -6.57 19.92 -8.19
CA ASN A 110 -7.91 19.72 -7.66
C ASN A 110 -8.18 18.28 -7.19
N LEU A 111 -7.14 17.44 -7.06
CA LEU A 111 -7.32 16.07 -6.58
C LEU A 111 -7.91 16.07 -5.17
N VAL A 112 -8.96 15.28 -4.97
CA VAL A 112 -9.72 15.17 -3.71
C VAL A 112 -9.36 13.89 -2.95
N VAL A 113 -9.10 12.81 -3.68
CA VAL A 113 -8.79 11.50 -3.10
C VAL A 113 -7.50 10.97 -3.70
N LEU A 114 -6.52 10.68 -2.85
CA LEU A 114 -5.28 10.01 -3.22
C LEU A 114 -5.15 8.72 -2.42
N ARG A 115 -5.04 7.58 -3.11
CA ARG A 115 -4.79 6.29 -2.48
C ARG A 115 -3.59 5.61 -3.09
N LEU A 116 -2.61 5.32 -2.26
CA LEU A 116 -1.32 4.74 -2.65
C LEU A 116 -1.15 3.41 -1.93
N GLY A 117 -1.63 2.34 -2.56
CA GLY A 117 -1.50 0.97 -2.08
C GLY A 117 -0.21 0.32 -2.58
N ARG A 118 0.47 -0.39 -1.69
CA ARG A 118 1.70 -1.12 -1.99
C ARG A 118 1.43 -2.58 -2.27
N CYS A 119 2.26 -3.21 -3.10
CA CYS A 119 2.36 -4.66 -3.10
C CYS A 119 2.97 -5.08 -1.76
N SER A 120 2.49 -6.15 -1.16
CA SER A 120 3.07 -6.73 0.04
C SER A 120 3.08 -8.24 -0.06
N MET A 121 3.74 -8.91 0.89
CA MET A 121 3.74 -10.37 1.00
C MET A 121 2.41 -10.98 1.45
N PHE A 122 1.32 -10.20 1.45
CA PHE A 122 0.06 -10.61 2.09
C PHE A 122 -1.15 -10.30 1.19
N ASN A 123 -1.01 -9.33 0.28
CA ASN A 123 -2.16 -8.77 -0.42
C ASN A 123 -2.41 -9.34 -1.82
N ARG A 124 -1.73 -10.42 -2.22
CA ARG A 124 -1.97 -11.09 -3.51
C ARG A 124 -2.05 -12.61 -3.41
N ILE A 125 -2.86 -13.18 -4.31
CA ILE A 125 -2.89 -14.61 -4.61
C ILE A 125 -2.86 -14.71 -6.16
N PRO A 126 -1.88 -15.40 -6.76
CA PRO A 126 -0.72 -16.04 -6.12
C PRO A 126 0.29 -15.03 -5.51
N PRO A 127 1.26 -15.50 -4.69
CA PRO A 127 2.30 -14.65 -4.13
C PRO A 127 3.09 -13.88 -5.20
N CYS A 128 3.43 -12.62 -4.92
CA CYS A 128 4.25 -11.84 -5.84
C CYS A 128 5.69 -12.38 -5.91
N PRO A 129 6.23 -12.68 -7.10
CA PRO A 129 7.60 -13.17 -7.26
C PRO A 129 8.67 -12.21 -6.74
N PHE A 130 8.40 -10.90 -6.70
CA PHE A 130 9.34 -9.91 -6.16
C PHE A 130 9.71 -10.23 -4.71
N TRP A 131 8.73 -10.59 -3.88
CA TRP A 131 8.97 -10.89 -2.47
C TRP A 131 9.73 -12.19 -2.22
N ARG A 132 9.77 -13.11 -3.19
CA ARG A 132 10.62 -14.30 -3.10
C ARG A 132 12.11 -13.97 -3.20
N GLU A 133 12.44 -12.91 -3.94
CA GLU A 133 13.81 -12.44 -4.14
C GLU A 133 14.23 -11.44 -3.05
N TYR A 134 13.26 -10.76 -2.42
CA TYR A 134 13.47 -9.82 -1.30
C TYR A 134 12.58 -10.11 -0.08
N PRO A 135 12.66 -11.32 0.52
CA PRO A 135 11.75 -11.77 1.57
C PRO A 135 11.96 -11.11 2.93
N LEU A 136 12.99 -10.26 3.05
CA LEU A 136 13.30 -9.49 4.27
C LEU A 136 13.14 -7.97 4.06
N ASP A 137 12.94 -7.51 2.82
CA ASP A 137 12.82 -6.07 2.52
C ASP A 137 11.38 -5.58 2.67
N HIS A 138 10.41 -6.45 2.96
CA HIS A 138 9.01 -6.07 3.18
C HIS A 138 8.83 -5.20 4.42
N ASP A 139 9.75 -5.28 5.40
CA ASP A 139 9.75 -4.40 6.57
C ASP A 139 10.07 -2.94 6.20
N ALA A 140 10.59 -2.67 5.00
CA ALA A 140 10.77 -1.30 4.50
C ALA A 140 9.44 -0.53 4.37
N TYR A 141 8.31 -1.23 4.33
CA TYR A 141 6.96 -0.66 4.28
C TYR A 141 6.29 -0.63 5.66
N ILE A 142 7.07 -0.90 6.71
CA ILE A 142 6.61 -0.98 8.08
C ILE A 142 7.25 0.14 8.90
N ALA A 143 6.45 1.11 9.27
CA ALA A 143 6.92 2.37 9.86
C ALA A 143 6.77 2.39 11.39
N ALA A 144 7.06 1.29 12.09
CA ALA A 144 7.06 1.29 13.56
C ALA A 144 8.17 2.20 14.13
N ILE A 145 9.27 2.38 13.39
CA ILE A 145 10.39 3.28 13.69
C ILE A 145 10.37 4.42 12.66
N GLY A 146 10.56 5.66 13.11
CA GLY A 146 10.57 6.84 12.23
C GLY A 146 9.18 7.26 11.72
N THR A 147 8.10 6.82 12.38
CA THR A 147 6.71 7.17 12.05
C THR A 147 6.52 8.68 11.86
N ASP A 148 7.04 9.47 12.80
CA ASP A 148 6.82 10.91 12.87
C ASP A 148 7.55 11.62 11.70
N ASP A 149 8.80 11.24 11.42
CA ASP A 149 9.58 11.77 10.30
C ASP A 149 8.94 11.38 8.97
N PHE A 150 8.51 10.12 8.82
CA PHE A 150 7.79 9.65 7.63
C PHE A 150 6.51 10.45 7.39
N ALA A 151 5.67 10.59 8.44
CA ALA A 151 4.44 11.36 8.36
C ALA A 151 4.70 12.83 7.99
N HIS A 152 5.77 13.42 8.54
CA HIS A 152 6.18 14.77 8.22
C HIS A 152 6.61 14.90 6.75
N SER A 153 7.50 14.03 6.26
CA SER A 153 7.98 14.05 4.87
C SER A 153 6.86 13.85 3.86
N VAL A 154 5.96 12.87 4.08
CA VAL A 154 4.82 12.65 3.19
C VAL A 154 3.89 13.87 3.18
N ALA A 155 3.58 14.42 4.36
CA ALA A 155 2.71 15.58 4.45
C ALA A 155 3.32 16.83 3.76
N GLN A 156 4.62 17.07 3.92
CA GLN A 156 5.33 18.16 3.25
C GLN A 156 5.17 18.10 1.73
N GLU A 157 5.33 16.92 1.12
CA GLU A 157 5.17 16.74 -0.33
C GLU A 157 3.74 17.03 -0.81
N LEU A 158 2.75 16.82 0.06
CA LEU A 158 1.32 16.98 -0.21
C LEU A 158 0.78 18.38 0.10
N VAL A 159 1.52 19.26 0.79
CA VAL A 159 1.09 20.62 1.17
C VAL A 159 0.45 21.40 0.01
N PRO A 160 0.98 21.36 -1.23
CA PRO A 160 0.41 22.11 -2.34
C PRO A 160 -0.94 21.57 -2.84
N MET A 161 -1.37 20.39 -2.39
CA MET A 161 -2.63 19.76 -2.78
C MET A 161 -3.80 20.22 -1.90
N HIS A 162 -4.16 21.50 -2.00
CA HIS A 162 -5.15 22.14 -1.12
C HIS A 162 -6.55 21.53 -1.16
N SER A 163 -6.90 20.83 -2.25
CA SER A 163 -8.19 20.16 -2.43
C SER A 163 -8.26 18.75 -1.83
N LEU A 164 -7.13 18.20 -1.36
CA LEU A 164 -7.06 16.83 -0.87
C LEU A 164 -7.88 16.66 0.41
N LYS A 165 -8.83 15.72 0.39
CA LYS A 165 -9.76 15.41 1.49
C LYS A 165 -9.57 14.01 2.06
N ALA A 166 -9.18 13.05 1.24
CA ALA A 166 -8.92 11.68 1.69
C ALA A 166 -7.57 11.19 1.18
N LEU A 167 -6.78 10.61 2.10
CA LEU A 167 -5.47 10.06 1.83
C LEU A 167 -5.40 8.62 2.34
N ARG A 168 -4.95 7.70 1.48
CA ARG A 168 -4.48 6.37 1.89
C ARG A 168 -3.01 6.23 1.58
N ILE A 169 -2.24 5.78 2.56
CA ILE A 169 -0.84 5.40 2.38
C ILE A 169 -0.69 3.92 2.72
N GLY A 170 -0.10 3.17 1.80
CA GLY A 170 0.00 1.71 1.80
C GLY A 170 1.08 1.17 2.73
N VAL A 171 1.24 1.75 3.92
CA VAL A 171 2.22 1.33 4.94
C VAL A 171 1.50 0.77 6.15
N TYR A 172 2.20 -0.12 6.85
CA TYR A 172 1.73 -0.71 8.10
C TYR A 172 2.50 -0.09 9.26
N PHE A 173 1.82 0.21 10.36
CA PHE A 173 2.49 0.62 11.61
C PHE A 173 2.77 -0.54 12.55
N MET A 174 2.64 -1.78 12.06
CA MET A 174 2.89 -3.01 12.79
C MET A 174 3.97 -3.85 12.10
N HIS A 175 4.94 -4.34 12.88
CA HIS A 175 5.98 -5.27 12.41
C HIS A 175 5.39 -6.54 11.81
N SER A 176 5.95 -7.01 10.70
CA SER A 176 5.64 -8.32 10.13
C SER A 176 5.84 -9.48 11.13
N ASN A 177 6.74 -9.30 12.10
CA ASN A 177 6.98 -10.22 13.19
C ASN A 177 5.74 -10.47 14.05
N ALA A 178 4.81 -9.51 14.13
CA ALA A 178 3.54 -9.73 14.82
C ALA A 178 2.68 -10.79 14.10
N VAL A 179 2.67 -10.77 12.76
CA VAL A 179 2.01 -11.79 11.93
C VAL A 179 2.73 -13.13 12.10
N LEU A 180 4.05 -13.13 11.99
CA LEU A 180 4.86 -14.33 12.16
C LEU A 180 4.63 -14.97 13.53
N ALA A 181 4.62 -14.17 14.59
CA ALA A 181 4.42 -14.64 15.94
C ALA A 181 3.02 -15.19 16.18
N HIS A 182 2.01 -14.50 15.65
CA HIS A 182 0.63 -14.97 15.69
C HIS A 182 0.52 -16.38 15.07
N ARG A 183 1.02 -16.54 13.86
CA ARG A 183 0.88 -17.80 13.12
C ARG A 183 1.76 -18.92 13.68
N ALA A 184 3.00 -18.62 14.03
CA ALA A 184 3.97 -19.65 14.43
C ALA A 184 3.78 -20.12 15.87
N TYR A 185 3.29 -19.24 16.75
CA TYR A 185 3.18 -19.52 18.19
C TYR A 185 1.72 -19.50 18.68
N HIS A 186 0.98 -18.41 18.45
CA HIS A 186 -0.35 -18.24 19.06
C HIS A 186 -1.42 -19.19 18.56
N VAL A 187 -1.54 -19.34 17.24
CA VAL A 187 -2.49 -20.29 16.64
C VAL A 187 -2.27 -21.71 17.17
N ARG A 188 -1.06 -22.00 17.67
CA ARG A 188 -0.64 -23.30 18.18
C ARG A 188 -0.66 -23.39 19.71
N GLY A 189 -1.08 -22.33 20.41
CA GLY A 189 -1.12 -22.28 21.88
C GLY A 189 0.26 -22.27 22.55
N VAL A 190 1.30 -21.80 21.85
CA VAL A 190 2.68 -21.71 22.35
C VAL A 190 3.00 -20.25 22.64
N PRO A 191 3.71 -19.91 23.74
CA PRO A 191 4.16 -18.54 23.97
C PRO A 191 5.21 -18.12 22.93
N ALA A 192 5.09 -16.90 22.42
CA ALA A 192 6.11 -16.30 21.57
C ALA A 192 7.34 -15.87 22.40
N PRO A 193 8.56 -15.99 21.86
CA PRO A 193 9.77 -15.46 22.50
C PRO A 193 9.80 -13.92 22.46
N ASP A 194 10.60 -13.29 23.33
CA ASP A 194 10.78 -11.83 23.40
C ASP A 194 11.27 -11.21 22.08
N GLY A 195 12.03 -11.99 21.29
CA GLY A 195 12.47 -11.65 19.95
C GLY A 195 12.04 -12.74 18.96
N VAL A 196 11.24 -12.35 17.98
CA VAL A 196 10.71 -13.29 16.97
C VAL A 196 11.67 -13.35 15.79
N ASP A 197 12.47 -14.40 15.74
CA ASP A 197 13.27 -14.76 14.57
C ASP A 197 12.48 -15.67 13.62
N TRP A 198 12.53 -15.37 12.32
CA TRP A 198 11.76 -16.11 11.31
C TRP A 198 12.26 -17.54 11.12
N GLN A 199 13.57 -17.80 11.26
CA GLN A 199 14.09 -19.17 11.12
C GLN A 199 13.65 -20.04 12.28
N GLN A 200 13.71 -19.49 13.50
CA GLN A 200 13.20 -20.17 14.69
C GLN A 200 11.70 -20.41 14.58
N ALA A 201 10.92 -19.39 14.20
CA ALA A 201 9.47 -19.51 14.03
C ALA A 201 9.09 -20.60 13.02
N LEU A 202 9.75 -20.64 11.86
CA LEU A 202 9.50 -21.68 10.85
C LEU A 202 9.97 -23.07 11.31
N SER A 203 11.07 -23.18 12.05
CA SER A 203 11.54 -24.45 12.61
C SER A 203 10.51 -25.04 13.58
N VAL A 204 9.92 -24.18 14.42
CA VAL A 204 8.83 -24.52 15.35
C VAL A 204 7.62 -25.04 14.56
N VAL A 205 7.21 -24.33 13.50
CA VAL A 205 6.08 -24.74 12.63
C VAL A 205 6.32 -26.10 11.97
N GLN A 206 7.54 -26.35 11.49
CA GLN A 206 7.90 -27.59 10.81
C GLN A 206 8.21 -28.76 11.76
N ASN A 207 8.10 -28.57 13.08
CA ASN A 207 8.48 -29.54 14.11
C ASN A 207 9.91 -30.07 13.94
N ILE A 208 10.82 -29.24 13.41
CA ILE A 208 12.22 -29.62 13.22
C ILE A 208 12.91 -29.47 14.58
N PRO A 209 13.54 -30.53 15.13
CA PRO A 209 14.26 -30.45 16.39
C PRO A 209 15.38 -29.41 16.27
N VAL A 210 15.35 -28.38 17.12
CA VAL A 210 16.43 -27.38 17.19
C VAL A 210 17.54 -27.93 18.10
N PRO A 211 18.49 -28.72 17.55
CA PRO A 211 19.89 -28.47 17.91
C PRO A 211 20.87 -28.78 16.78
N GLN A 212 21.45 -27.72 16.21
CA GLN A 212 22.70 -27.54 15.42
C GLN A 212 22.51 -26.24 14.64
N PRO A 213 23.57 -25.51 14.17
CA PRO A 213 23.36 -24.23 13.49
C PRO A 213 22.32 -24.47 12.39
N PRO A 214 21.14 -23.80 12.45
CA PRO A 214 20.01 -24.19 11.64
C PRO A 214 20.48 -24.17 10.20
N ALA A 215 20.34 -25.31 9.50
CA ALA A 215 20.47 -25.33 8.06
C ALA A 215 19.59 -24.17 7.58
N ARG A 216 20.20 -23.15 6.98
CA ARG A 216 19.55 -21.88 6.70
C ARG A 216 18.26 -22.19 5.93
N LEU A 217 17.11 -22.00 6.57
CA LEU A 217 15.84 -22.33 5.96
C LEU A 217 15.68 -21.53 4.67
N ASP A 218 15.05 -22.12 3.67
CA ASP A 218 14.75 -21.42 2.42
C ASP A 218 13.80 -20.25 2.75
N GLN A 219 14.20 -19.03 2.37
CA GLN A 219 13.40 -17.83 2.60
C GLN A 219 12.08 -17.86 1.81
N ASN A 220 11.98 -18.68 0.76
CA ASN A 220 10.69 -18.93 0.09
C ASN A 220 9.64 -19.48 1.05
N LEU A 221 10.05 -20.27 2.06
CA LEU A 221 9.14 -20.78 3.08
C LEU A 221 8.54 -19.64 3.92
N LEU A 222 9.28 -18.56 4.14
CA LEU A 222 8.76 -17.38 4.84
C LEU A 222 7.65 -16.71 4.03
N VAL A 223 7.87 -16.51 2.73
CA VAL A 223 6.86 -15.93 1.83
C VAL A 223 5.61 -16.81 1.78
N ASP A 224 5.79 -18.12 1.63
CA ASP A 224 4.67 -19.06 1.57
C ASP A 224 3.92 -19.13 2.91
N PHE A 225 4.62 -19.01 4.04
CA PHE A 225 4.03 -18.94 5.37
C PHE A 225 3.18 -17.68 5.58
N TYR A 226 3.63 -16.53 5.07
CA TYR A 226 2.86 -15.28 5.13
C TYR A 226 1.65 -15.25 4.18
N HIS A 227 1.67 -16.01 3.09
CA HIS A 227 0.55 -16.06 2.13
C HIS A 227 -0.54 -17.10 2.47
N GLN A 228 -0.45 -17.76 3.63
CA GLN A 228 -1.52 -18.63 4.10
C GLN A 228 -2.83 -17.84 4.32
N ASP A 229 -3.96 -18.52 4.17
CA ASP A 229 -5.28 -17.94 4.40
C ASP A 229 -5.35 -17.32 5.79
N ALA A 230 -6.03 -16.17 5.88
CA ALA A 230 -6.19 -15.48 7.15
C ALA A 230 -7.00 -16.34 8.13
N GLU A 231 -6.56 -16.33 9.38
CA GLU A 231 -7.20 -17.04 10.46
C GLU A 231 -8.56 -16.37 10.79
N PRO A 232 -9.66 -17.14 10.93
CA PRO A 232 -11.01 -16.57 11.03
C PRO A 232 -11.23 -15.68 12.27
N ASP A 233 -10.45 -15.88 13.33
CA ASP A 233 -10.55 -15.14 14.59
C ASP A 233 -9.31 -14.25 14.85
N PHE A 234 -8.57 -13.85 13.81
CA PHE A 234 -7.43 -12.95 13.97
C PHE A 234 -7.88 -11.51 14.19
N GLY A 235 -7.53 -10.98 15.37
CA GLY A 235 -7.90 -9.68 15.85
C GLY A 235 -6.92 -9.21 16.92
N PRO A 236 -6.98 -7.92 17.28
CA PRO A 236 -6.11 -7.38 18.31
C PRO A 236 -6.35 -8.02 19.69
N ASP A 237 -7.56 -8.56 19.90
CA ASP A 237 -7.95 -9.20 21.15
C ASP A 237 -7.84 -10.74 21.10
N SER A 238 -7.25 -11.31 20.04
CA SER A 238 -7.07 -12.77 19.94
C SER A 238 -6.18 -13.34 21.05
N CYS A 239 -5.24 -12.54 21.57
CA CYS A 239 -4.39 -12.88 22.73
C CYS A 239 -3.58 -11.67 23.20
N THR A 240 -2.90 -11.81 24.35
CA THR A 240 -2.08 -10.75 24.96
C THR A 240 -0.96 -10.27 24.04
N PHE A 241 -0.20 -11.13 23.37
CA PHE A 241 0.88 -10.64 22.50
C PHE A 241 0.35 -9.97 21.22
N CYS A 242 -0.78 -10.42 20.66
CA CYS A 242 -1.41 -9.71 19.53
C CYS A 242 -1.86 -8.31 19.97
N HIS A 243 -2.41 -8.20 21.18
CA HIS A 243 -2.78 -6.93 21.79
C HIS A 243 -1.55 -6.04 22.02
N ASP A 244 -0.50 -6.58 22.67
CA ASP A 244 0.74 -5.88 23.00
C ASP A 244 1.50 -5.44 21.75
N SER A 245 1.36 -6.18 20.64
CA SER A 245 1.92 -5.80 19.34
C SER A 245 1.08 -4.76 18.59
N PHE A 246 -0.24 -4.73 18.80
CA PHE A 246 -1.15 -3.82 18.10
C PHE A 246 -1.30 -2.46 18.76
N GLU A 247 -1.33 -2.41 20.09
CA GLU A 247 -1.55 -1.14 20.78
C GLU A 247 -0.52 -0.06 20.40
N PRO A 248 0.78 -0.39 20.26
CA PRO A 248 1.77 0.56 19.75
C PRO A 248 1.47 1.05 18.33
N SER A 249 0.91 0.23 17.45
CA SER A 249 0.60 0.63 16.07
C SER A 249 -0.56 1.62 16.02
N ARG A 250 -1.60 1.44 16.85
CA ARG A 250 -2.67 2.45 17.01
C ARG A 250 -2.13 3.79 17.50
N GLY A 251 -1.22 3.74 18.47
CA GLY A 251 -0.52 4.93 18.96
C GLY A 251 0.31 5.62 17.87
N ALA A 252 0.99 4.85 17.01
CA ALA A 252 1.75 5.35 15.87
C ALA A 252 0.87 5.99 14.80
N GLU A 253 -0.24 5.34 14.41
CA GLU A 253 -1.25 5.90 13.51
C GLU A 253 -1.79 7.23 14.03
N ALA A 254 -2.15 7.30 15.32
CA ALA A 254 -2.66 8.53 15.92
C ALA A 254 -1.63 9.68 15.91
N ARG A 255 -0.34 9.37 16.14
CA ARG A 255 0.75 10.38 16.02
C ARG A 255 0.90 10.84 14.58
N ALA A 256 1.00 9.92 13.63
CA ALA A 256 1.10 10.23 12.20
C ALA A 256 -0.09 11.09 11.72
N ASN A 257 -1.31 10.72 12.12
CA ASN A 257 -2.54 11.45 11.80
C ASN A 257 -2.46 12.91 12.28
N ARG A 258 -1.98 13.15 13.51
CA ARG A 258 -1.81 14.52 14.05
C ARG A 258 -0.78 15.33 13.28
N ILE A 259 0.35 14.72 12.90
CA ILE A 259 1.41 15.38 12.13
C ILE A 259 0.90 15.76 10.74
N ILE A 260 0.27 14.81 10.04
CA ILE A 260 -0.30 15.02 8.71
C ILE A 260 -1.39 16.09 8.77
N LYS A 261 -2.32 16.01 9.73
CA LYS A 261 -3.41 16.98 9.89
C LYS A 261 -2.90 18.41 10.13
N ARG A 262 -1.80 18.57 10.87
CA ARG A 262 -1.18 19.88 11.12
C ARG A 262 -0.72 20.55 9.82
N LEU A 263 -0.14 19.77 8.90
CA LEU A 263 0.39 20.27 7.63
C LEU A 263 -0.69 20.33 6.53
N LEU A 264 -1.71 19.46 6.62
CA LEU A 264 -2.82 19.35 5.68
C LEU A 264 -4.16 19.59 6.41
N PRO A 265 -4.47 20.83 6.84
CA PRO A 265 -5.65 21.12 7.65
C PRO A 265 -6.97 20.80 6.92
N GLY A 266 -6.96 20.82 5.59
CA GLY A 266 -8.10 20.46 4.75
C GLY A 266 -8.40 18.96 4.66
N LEU A 267 -7.48 18.09 5.11
CA LEU A 267 -7.63 16.64 5.08
C LEU A 267 -8.66 16.16 6.11
N GLN A 268 -9.54 15.26 5.68
CA GLN A 268 -10.69 14.79 6.44
C GLN A 268 -10.57 13.32 6.83
N ILE A 269 -10.03 12.50 5.94
CA ILE A 269 -9.93 11.05 6.12
C ILE A 269 -8.49 10.61 5.89
N MET A 270 -7.97 9.84 6.85
CA MET A 270 -6.71 9.12 6.71
C MET A 270 -6.97 7.61 6.75
N GLU A 271 -6.37 6.88 5.81
CA GLU A 271 -6.44 5.42 5.72
C GLU A 271 -5.01 4.86 5.78
N TRP A 272 -4.77 3.95 6.72
CA TRP A 272 -3.54 3.16 6.83
C TRP A 272 -3.83 1.69 6.57
N MET A 273 -2.84 0.92 6.18
CA MET A 273 -3.07 -0.51 5.99
C MET A 273 -3.17 -1.22 7.33
N ASP A 274 -4.12 -2.15 7.46
CA ASP A 274 -4.43 -2.81 8.73
C ASP A 274 -4.31 -4.33 8.60
N TRP A 275 -3.45 -4.92 9.44
CA TRP A 275 -3.28 -6.37 9.49
C TRP A 275 -4.46 -7.12 10.06
N PHE A 276 -5.25 -6.53 10.95
CA PHE A 276 -6.43 -7.21 11.51
C PHE A 276 -7.66 -7.11 10.62
N SER A 277 -7.54 -6.41 9.49
CA SER A 277 -8.59 -6.42 8.50
C SER A 277 -8.72 -7.81 7.83
N PRO A 278 -9.90 -8.17 7.31
CA PRO A 278 -10.10 -9.43 6.60
C PRO A 278 -9.04 -9.65 5.51
N SER A 279 -8.44 -10.85 5.52
CA SER A 279 -7.38 -11.24 4.59
C SER A 279 -6.12 -10.36 4.63
N HIS A 280 -5.92 -9.56 5.68
CA HIS A 280 -4.78 -8.64 5.83
C HIS A 280 -4.70 -7.59 4.70
N ARG A 281 -5.85 -7.22 4.12
CA ARG A 281 -5.94 -6.42 2.87
C ARG A 281 -6.75 -5.13 2.99
N GLY A 282 -7.43 -4.93 4.10
CA GLY A 282 -8.19 -3.74 4.42
C GLY A 282 -7.33 -2.63 5.03
N VAL A 283 -8.05 -1.62 5.52
CA VAL A 283 -7.46 -0.38 6.02
C VAL A 283 -8.09 0.03 7.34
N SER A 284 -7.29 0.62 8.22
CA SER A 284 -7.79 1.39 9.36
C SER A 284 -8.17 2.78 8.85
N GLN A 285 -9.44 3.14 8.99
CA GLN A 285 -9.96 4.43 8.53
C GLN A 285 -10.17 5.37 9.72
N HIS A 286 -9.58 6.56 9.62
CA HIS A 286 -9.60 7.57 10.66
C HIS A 286 -10.24 8.85 10.12
N PRO A 287 -11.43 9.24 10.61
CA PRO A 287 -11.89 10.62 10.51
C PRO A 287 -10.94 11.49 11.31
N ILE A 288 -10.32 12.46 10.67
CA ILE A 288 -9.32 13.35 11.29
C ILE A 288 -9.74 14.83 11.21
N GLU A 289 -11.00 15.10 10.85
CA GLU A 289 -11.56 16.45 10.76
C GLU A 289 -11.44 17.20 12.09
N ASP A 290 -11.77 16.49 13.18
CA ASP A 290 -11.87 17.04 14.53
C ASP A 290 -10.59 16.92 15.37
N LEU A 291 -9.49 16.43 14.78
CA LEU A 291 -8.22 16.40 15.48
C LEU A 291 -7.78 17.83 15.77
N VAL A 292 -8.02 18.26 17.01
CA VAL A 292 -7.55 19.55 17.53
C VAL A 292 -6.04 19.58 17.38
N VAL A 293 -5.55 20.45 16.51
CA VAL A 293 -4.13 20.76 16.44
C VAL A 293 -3.87 21.70 17.61
N PRO A 294 -3.23 21.24 18.71
CA PRO A 294 -2.81 22.19 19.73
C PRO A 294 -1.92 23.22 19.04
N ALA A 295 -2.20 24.51 19.29
CA ALA A 295 -1.36 25.59 18.80
C ALA A 295 0.05 25.39 19.37
N SER A 296 0.95 24.77 18.60
CA SER A 296 2.33 24.63 19.04
C SER A 296 3.02 25.95 18.77
N ASN A 297 3.47 26.59 19.86
CA ASN A 297 4.48 27.64 19.86
C ASN A 297 5.56 27.27 18.84
N ALA A 298 5.71 28.11 17.81
CA ALA A 298 6.83 28.02 16.89
C ALA A 298 8.13 28.12 17.72
N PRO A 299 9.14 27.25 17.48
CA PRO A 299 10.48 27.55 17.95
C PRO A 299 11.04 28.76 17.17
N PRO A 300 11.92 29.56 17.80
CA PRO A 300 12.52 30.76 17.21
C PRO A 300 13.39 30.47 15.98
#